data_AF-A0A7W2FZP5-F1
#
_entry.id   AF-A0A7W2FZP5-F1
#
_cell.length_a   1.000
_cell.length_b   1.000
_cell.length_c   1.000
_cell.angle_alpha   90.00
_cell.angle_beta   90.00
_cell.angle_gamma   90.00
#
_symmetry.space_group_name_H-M   'P 1'
#
loop_
_entity.id
_entity.type
_entity.pdbx_description
1 polymer ?
#
loop_
_entity_poly.entity_id
_entity_poly.type
_entity_poly.pdbx_seq_one_letter_code
_entity_poly.pdbx_strand_id
1 'polypeptide(L)'
;MRINKLLFFLLALISLNSCVEYVDNGVLAGGNFENEKIFRAELKPTSAKYVGDTFEFQSMLTNVDVTKSTKFKVNGAAIKGNTYIPYKEGDISVVATMENYTATFKFNVLKEGDQPEPPAGNRIEYGGKSYPVSDTMWVLSTNDKNQVLIYDVHGTDCTVWVLMSLELDNDNKPLHQFTTIVYVPLKANDEIAFPNESPSALQHIKGSVVINGTEVFKTTDVSYTFAGTGNTAPADPLSMTPPWSGTANFTALATGASSGNSAQLFWEGDYVAIPQKISAKPVIKSMNINTNFKFETKYNVRVLNLKK
;
A
#
# COMPACT_ATOMS: atom_id res chain seq x y z
N MET A 1 -29.46 37.88 -52.73
CA MET A 1 -30.45 38.80 -52.14
C MET A 1 -30.63 38.40 -50.67
N ARG A 2 -30.18 39.27 -49.73
CA ARG A 2 -30.44 39.38 -48.26
C ARG A 2 -30.27 38.09 -47.40
N ILE A 3 -29.24 37.86 -46.57
CA ILE A 3 -28.64 38.57 -45.40
C ILE A 3 -29.65 38.92 -44.28
N ASN A 4 -29.55 38.19 -43.16
CA ASN A 4 -29.45 38.63 -41.75
C ASN A 4 -29.05 37.39 -40.92
N LYS A 5 -27.80 37.18 -40.45
CA LYS A 5 -26.98 37.85 -39.43
C LYS A 5 -27.50 37.73 -37.99
N LEU A 6 -26.60 37.19 -37.14
CA LEU A 6 -26.44 37.41 -35.69
C LEU A 6 -27.55 36.82 -34.80
N LEU A 7 -27.24 35.94 -33.85
CA LEU A 7 -26.39 36.27 -32.71
C LEU A 7 -25.67 35.02 -32.18
N PHE A 8 -24.34 35.08 -32.27
CA PHE A 8 -23.40 34.49 -31.32
C PHE A 8 -23.81 34.84 -29.88
N PHE A 9 -23.65 33.93 -28.91
CA PHE A 9 -22.72 34.18 -27.80
C PHE A 9 -22.50 32.90 -26.98
N LEU A 10 -21.33 32.32 -27.23
CA LEU A 10 -20.60 31.44 -26.34
C LEU A 10 -19.87 32.36 -25.35
N LEU A 11 -20.09 32.25 -24.04
CA LEU A 11 -19.07 32.65 -23.07
C LEU A 11 -19.25 31.92 -21.74
N ALA A 12 -18.25 31.12 -21.41
CA ALA A 12 -17.98 30.62 -20.08
C ALA A 12 -17.11 31.62 -19.30
N LEU A 13 -17.19 31.53 -17.97
CA LEU A 13 -16.28 32.08 -16.95
C LEU A 13 -16.24 33.61 -16.79
N ILE A 14 -16.60 34.11 -15.60
CA ILE A 14 -15.67 34.47 -14.52
C ILE A 14 -16.48 34.81 -13.25
N SER A 15 -15.95 34.32 -12.15
CA SER A 15 -16.28 34.51 -10.75
C SER A 15 -16.37 35.95 -10.24
N LEU A 16 -17.21 36.13 -9.21
CA LEU A 16 -17.06 37.04 -8.06
C LEU A 16 -16.92 38.54 -8.35
N ASN A 17 -17.97 39.30 -8.02
CA ASN A 17 -17.83 40.47 -7.14
C ASN A 17 -19.14 40.75 -6.40
N SER A 18 -19.03 40.67 -5.09
CA SER A 18 -19.93 41.20 -4.08
C SER A 18 -20.11 42.71 -4.22
N CYS A 19 -21.36 43.18 -4.27
CA CYS A 19 -21.77 44.49 -3.77
C CYS A 19 -23.28 44.40 -3.48
N VAL A 20 -23.62 43.96 -2.27
CA VAL A 20 -24.89 44.38 -1.66
C VAL A 20 -24.68 45.83 -1.26
N GLU A 21 -25.51 46.72 -1.78
CA GLU A 21 -25.52 48.13 -1.42
C GLU A 21 -25.66 48.28 0.10
N TYR A 22 -24.66 48.94 0.69
CA TYR A 22 -24.72 49.44 2.05
C TYR A 22 -25.61 50.68 2.05
N VAL A 23 -26.86 50.54 2.46
CA VAL A 23 -27.69 51.67 2.89
C VAL A 23 -27.64 51.70 4.41
N ASP A 24 -26.65 52.43 4.93
CA ASP A 24 -26.62 52.85 6.33
C ASP A 24 -27.72 53.90 6.54
N ASN A 25 -28.75 53.53 7.28
CA ASN A 25 -29.71 54.44 7.86
C ASN A 25 -30.04 53.99 9.29
N GLY A 26 -29.09 54.25 10.21
CA GLY A 26 -29.44 54.78 11.51
C GLY A 26 -29.72 53.78 12.64
N VAL A 27 -29.00 54.04 13.74
CA VAL A 27 -29.29 53.67 15.14
C VAL A 27 -29.35 52.17 15.43
N LEU A 28 -28.27 51.69 16.05
CA LEU A 28 -28.15 50.39 16.72
C LEU A 28 -29.24 50.24 17.80
N ALA A 29 -30.41 49.76 17.41
CA ALA A 29 -31.29 49.06 18.33
C ALA A 29 -30.71 47.67 18.54
N GLY A 30 -30.33 47.35 19.77
CA GLY A 30 -29.85 46.03 20.18
C GLY A 30 -30.89 44.96 19.88
N GLY A 31 -30.79 44.38 18.68
CA GLY A 31 -31.52 43.19 18.28
C GLY A 31 -30.75 41.98 18.77
N ASN A 32 -31.36 41.21 19.67
CA ASN A 32 -30.98 39.82 19.91
C ASN A 32 -30.84 39.13 18.54
N PHE A 33 -29.62 38.79 18.15
CA PHE A 33 -29.43 37.70 17.20
C PHE A 33 -29.90 36.45 17.96
N GLU A 34 -31.16 36.06 17.77
CA GLU A 34 -31.56 34.71 18.12
C GLU A 34 -30.61 33.78 17.37
N ASN A 35 -29.75 33.08 18.11
CA ASN A 35 -28.89 32.03 17.57
C ASN A 35 -29.79 31.07 16.80
N GLU A 36 -29.78 31.14 15.47
CA GLU A 36 -30.58 30.27 14.63
C GLU A 36 -30.28 28.82 15.02
N LYS A 37 -31.31 28.09 15.46
CA LYS A 37 -31.17 26.70 15.88
C LYS A 37 -31.05 25.82 14.64
N ILE A 38 -29.82 25.51 14.25
CA ILE A 38 -29.54 24.70 13.06
C ILE A 38 -29.43 23.23 13.47
N PHE A 39 -30.39 22.42 13.03
CA PHE A 39 -30.36 20.96 13.19
C PHE A 39 -29.78 20.29 11.94
N ARG A 40 -28.77 19.44 12.12
CA ARG A 40 -28.10 18.68 11.06
C ARG A 40 -27.97 17.22 11.44
N ALA A 41 -28.07 16.33 10.46
CA ALA A 41 -27.81 14.92 10.64
C ALA A 41 -27.00 14.39 9.46
N GLU A 42 -26.06 13.51 9.73
CA GLU A 42 -25.14 12.96 8.75
C GLU A 42 -24.63 11.58 9.14
N LEU A 43 -23.93 10.94 8.22
CA LEU A 43 -23.09 9.80 8.55
C LEU A 43 -21.90 10.29 9.37
N LYS A 44 -21.67 9.63 10.50
CA LYS A 44 -20.40 9.80 11.22
C LYS A 44 -19.26 9.30 10.33
N PRO A 45 -18.09 9.95 10.30
CA PRO A 45 -16.95 9.48 9.53
C PRO A 45 -16.59 8.02 9.88
N THR A 46 -16.70 7.13 8.88
CA THR A 46 -16.45 5.69 9.01
C THR A 46 -15.92 5.13 7.69
N SER A 47 -15.29 3.95 7.74
CA SER A 47 -14.91 3.18 6.56
C SER A 47 -16.08 2.38 5.96
N ALA A 48 -17.24 2.35 6.61
CA ALA A 48 -18.42 1.60 6.16
C ALA A 48 -18.92 2.05 4.77
N LYS A 49 -19.09 1.09 3.86
CA LYS A 49 -19.51 1.32 2.46
C LYS A 49 -20.38 0.19 1.89
N TYR A 50 -20.37 -1.00 2.49
CA TYR A 50 -20.93 -2.20 1.90
C TYR A 50 -22.18 -2.72 2.63
N VAL A 51 -22.91 -3.61 1.97
CA VAL A 51 -23.92 -4.47 2.62
C VAL A 51 -23.26 -5.21 3.78
N GLY A 52 -23.91 -5.25 4.94
CA GLY A 52 -23.36 -5.88 6.16
C GLY A 52 -22.52 -4.96 7.04
N ASP A 53 -21.99 -3.85 6.51
CA ASP A 53 -21.26 -2.86 7.33
C ASP A 53 -22.19 -2.17 8.33
N THR A 54 -21.62 -1.72 9.46
CA THR A 54 -22.34 -0.88 10.42
C THR A 54 -22.13 0.60 10.10
N PHE A 55 -23.20 1.27 9.64
CA PHE A 55 -23.24 2.70 9.45
C PHE A 55 -23.69 3.38 10.74
N GLU A 56 -22.96 4.39 11.21
CA GLU A 56 -23.30 5.17 12.41
C GLU A 56 -23.76 6.58 12.01
N PHE A 57 -24.88 7.03 12.58
CA PHE A 57 -25.45 8.34 12.34
C PHE A 57 -25.10 9.30 13.48
N GLN A 58 -24.87 10.57 13.12
CA GLN A 58 -24.69 11.66 14.07
C GLN A 58 -25.72 12.75 13.81
N SER A 59 -26.14 13.44 14.87
CA SER A 59 -26.99 14.63 14.77
C SER A 59 -26.54 15.74 15.70
N MET A 60 -26.54 16.95 15.18
CA MET A 60 -26.07 18.16 15.85
C MET A 60 -27.16 19.22 15.86
N LEU A 61 -27.40 19.87 17.00
CA LEU A 61 -28.20 21.09 17.11
C LEU A 61 -27.30 22.23 17.53
N THR A 62 -27.07 23.22 16.67
CA THR A 62 -26.20 24.37 16.94
C THR A 62 -24.84 23.93 17.52
N ASN A 63 -24.21 22.95 16.86
CA ASN A 63 -22.92 22.35 17.23
C ASN A 63 -22.89 21.53 18.54
N VAL A 64 -24.05 21.21 19.13
CA VAL A 64 -24.15 20.27 20.26
C VAL A 64 -24.59 18.91 19.75
N ASP A 65 -23.90 17.84 20.15
CA ASP A 65 -24.29 16.46 19.82
C ASP A 65 -25.60 16.09 20.52
N VAL A 66 -26.62 15.82 19.72
CA VAL A 66 -27.97 15.45 20.16
C VAL A 66 -28.37 14.07 19.64
N THR A 67 -27.40 13.27 19.20
CA THR A 67 -27.62 11.96 18.57
C THR A 67 -28.46 11.03 19.44
N LYS A 68 -28.20 10.99 20.76
CA LYS A 68 -28.94 10.14 21.71
C LYS A 68 -30.43 10.50 21.85
N SER A 69 -30.77 11.76 21.64
CA SER A 69 -32.15 12.28 21.73
C SER A 69 -32.86 12.26 20.38
N THR A 70 -32.15 11.91 19.30
CA THR A 70 -32.66 11.92 17.93
C THR A 70 -33.24 10.57 17.55
N LYS A 71 -34.41 10.58 16.91
CA LYS A 71 -35.04 9.38 16.34
C LYS A 71 -34.71 9.27 14.86
N PHE A 72 -34.23 8.11 14.43
CA PHE A 72 -33.87 7.87 13.04
C PHE A 72 -34.87 6.92 12.36
N LYS A 73 -35.18 7.24 11.09
CA LYS A 73 -35.86 6.34 10.15
C LYS A 73 -34.96 6.10 8.95
N VAL A 74 -34.83 4.85 8.53
CA VAL A 74 -34.08 4.44 7.35
C VAL A 74 -35.06 3.87 6.33
N ASN A 75 -35.10 4.43 5.13
CA ASN A 75 -36.06 4.09 4.07
C ASN A 75 -37.51 4.04 4.57
N GLY A 76 -37.87 4.98 5.46
CA GLY A 76 -39.19 5.10 6.06
C GLY A 76 -39.44 4.24 7.31
N ALA A 77 -38.58 3.26 7.61
CA ALA A 77 -38.72 2.39 8.78
C ALA A 77 -37.96 2.95 9.99
N ALA A 78 -38.59 3.00 11.17
CA ALA A 78 -37.92 3.43 12.39
C ALA A 78 -36.87 2.40 12.84
N ILE A 79 -35.69 2.89 13.24
CA ILE A 79 -34.62 2.06 13.79
C ILE A 79 -34.43 2.35 15.29
N LYS A 80 -33.84 1.39 16.01
CA LYS A 80 -33.46 1.57 17.41
C LYS A 80 -32.02 2.06 17.48
N GLY A 81 -31.79 3.19 18.15
CA GLY A 81 -30.46 3.80 18.25
C GLY A 81 -30.07 4.56 16.97
N ASN A 82 -28.76 4.73 16.76
CA ASN A 82 -28.17 5.53 15.68
C ASN A 82 -27.33 4.69 14.70
N THR A 83 -27.49 3.36 14.69
CA THR A 83 -26.74 2.48 13.79
C THR A 83 -27.67 1.74 12.83
N TYR A 84 -27.17 1.46 11.63
CA TYR A 84 -27.88 0.74 10.60
C TYR A 84 -26.98 -0.24 9.87
N ILE A 85 -27.46 -1.47 9.68
CA ILE A 85 -26.81 -2.51 8.89
C ILE A 85 -27.68 -2.78 7.66
N PRO A 86 -27.26 -2.36 6.46
CA PRO A 86 -28.00 -2.61 5.23
C PRO A 86 -27.90 -4.09 4.84
N TYR A 87 -29.01 -4.64 4.36
CA TYR A 87 -29.09 -6.00 3.83
C TYR A 87 -29.21 -6.04 2.29
N LYS A 88 -29.22 -4.87 1.64
CA LYS A 88 -29.29 -4.68 0.19
C LYS A 88 -28.50 -3.45 -0.22
N GLU A 89 -27.94 -3.49 -1.43
CA GLU A 89 -27.27 -2.35 -2.07
C GLU A 89 -28.27 -1.28 -2.54
N GLY A 90 -27.74 -0.09 -2.83
CA GLY A 90 -28.48 1.04 -3.39
C GLY A 90 -28.50 2.26 -2.48
N ASP A 91 -29.31 3.24 -2.88
CA ASP A 91 -29.45 4.49 -2.15
C ASP A 91 -30.30 4.30 -0.89
N ILE A 92 -29.74 4.69 0.24
CA ILE A 92 -30.38 4.70 1.54
C ILE A 92 -30.73 6.12 1.92
N SER A 93 -32.00 6.36 2.26
CA SER A 93 -32.50 7.63 2.75
C SER A 93 -32.71 7.57 4.26
N VAL A 94 -32.15 8.53 4.99
CA VAL A 94 -32.28 8.64 6.44
C VAL A 94 -33.01 9.92 6.79
N VAL A 95 -34.01 9.80 7.68
CA VAL A 95 -34.71 10.93 8.29
C VAL A 95 -34.40 10.93 9.78
N ALA A 96 -33.83 12.02 10.26
CA ALA A 96 -33.55 12.27 11.67
C ALA A 96 -34.57 13.27 12.22
N THR A 97 -35.19 12.97 13.36
CA THR A 97 -36.18 13.84 14.00
C THR A 97 -35.87 14.01 15.49
N MET A 98 -35.86 15.25 15.96
CA MET A 98 -35.74 15.60 17.36
C MET A 98 -36.72 16.74 17.66
N GLU A 99 -37.69 16.50 18.56
CA GLU A 99 -38.79 17.44 18.83
C GLU A 99 -39.47 17.90 17.53
N ASN A 100 -39.36 19.19 17.18
CA ASN A 100 -39.92 19.80 15.96
C ASN A 100 -38.89 19.95 14.83
N TYR A 101 -37.66 19.48 15.02
CA TYR A 101 -36.60 19.54 14.00
C TYR A 101 -36.55 18.25 13.19
N THR A 102 -36.33 18.40 11.88
CA THR A 102 -36.15 17.27 10.97
C THR A 102 -34.99 17.55 10.02
N ALA A 103 -34.14 16.55 9.82
CA ALA A 103 -33.07 16.56 8.84
C ALA A 103 -33.13 15.29 7.99
N THR A 104 -32.73 15.36 6.73
CA THR A 104 -32.70 14.22 5.81
C THR A 104 -31.37 14.19 5.08
N PHE A 105 -30.78 13.00 4.98
CA PHE A 105 -29.59 12.76 4.18
C PHE A 105 -29.70 11.42 3.46
N LYS A 106 -28.84 11.23 2.46
CA LYS A 106 -28.74 10.00 1.69
C LYS A 106 -27.31 9.52 1.64
N PHE A 107 -27.13 8.22 1.55
CA PHE A 107 -25.86 7.59 1.25
C PHE A 107 -26.09 6.35 0.38
N ASN A 108 -25.05 5.93 -0.33
CA ASN A 108 -25.10 4.77 -1.19
C ASN A 108 -24.44 3.58 -0.49
N VAL A 109 -25.11 2.42 -0.53
CA VAL A 109 -24.57 1.14 -0.07
C VAL A 109 -24.20 0.32 -1.28
N LEU A 110 -22.98 -0.19 -1.29
CA LEU A 110 -22.48 -1.05 -2.36
C LEU A 110 -22.74 -2.52 -2.00
N LYS A 111 -23.07 -3.37 -2.98
CA LYS A 111 -23.07 -4.82 -2.75
C LYS A 111 -21.66 -5.28 -2.41
N GLU A 112 -21.57 -6.14 -1.40
CA GLU A 112 -20.35 -6.90 -1.17
C GLU A 112 -20.24 -7.93 -2.29
N GLY A 113 -19.45 -7.59 -3.32
CA GLY A 113 -19.30 -8.39 -4.53
C GLY A 113 -18.34 -7.72 -5.51
N ASP A 114 -17.17 -8.33 -5.65
CA ASP A 114 -16.00 -7.98 -6.48
C ASP A 114 -14.97 -7.02 -5.88
N GLN A 115 -14.75 -7.07 -4.57
CA GLN A 115 -13.35 -7.13 -4.15
C GLN A 115 -13.02 -8.62 -4.13
N PRO A 116 -12.22 -9.16 -5.07
CA PRO A 116 -11.68 -10.49 -4.86
C PRO A 116 -11.06 -10.48 -3.47
N GLU A 117 -11.31 -11.50 -2.63
CA GLU A 117 -10.45 -11.74 -1.47
C GLU A 117 -9.02 -11.55 -1.98
N PRO A 118 -8.19 -10.71 -1.30
CA PRO A 118 -6.83 -10.46 -1.77
C PRO A 118 -6.24 -11.84 -2.04
N PRO A 119 -5.88 -12.15 -3.30
CA PRO A 119 -5.69 -13.53 -3.72
C PRO A 119 -4.75 -14.23 -2.74
N ALA A 120 -5.23 -15.31 -2.13
CA ALA A 120 -4.45 -15.97 -1.09
C ALA A 120 -3.13 -16.51 -1.65
N GLY A 121 -2.10 -16.55 -0.81
CA GLY A 121 -0.80 -17.12 -1.15
C GLY A 121 0.22 -16.13 -1.71
N ASN A 122 1.34 -16.71 -2.16
CA ASN A 122 2.55 -15.99 -2.57
C ASN A 122 2.35 -15.30 -3.91
N ARG A 123 2.53 -13.97 -3.93
CA ARG A 123 2.16 -13.15 -5.09
C ARG A 123 2.82 -11.77 -5.10
N ILE A 124 2.81 -11.15 -6.26
CA ILE A 124 3.10 -9.73 -6.47
C ILE A 124 1.78 -9.03 -6.84
N GLU A 125 1.41 -8.01 -6.09
CA GLU A 125 0.34 -7.10 -6.43
C GLU A 125 0.90 -5.90 -7.20
N TYR A 126 0.40 -5.65 -8.40
CA TYR A 126 0.83 -4.56 -9.27
C TYR A 126 -0.32 -4.11 -10.18
N GLY A 127 -0.53 -2.79 -10.29
CA GLY A 127 -1.55 -2.23 -11.19
C GLY A 127 -2.98 -2.72 -10.93
N GLY A 128 -3.32 -3.00 -9.67
CA GLY A 128 -4.63 -3.54 -9.28
C GLY A 128 -4.86 -5.01 -9.64
N LYS A 129 -3.80 -5.74 -10.03
CA LYS A 129 -3.83 -7.17 -10.34
C LYS A 129 -2.85 -7.93 -9.44
N SER A 130 -3.07 -9.23 -9.33
CA SER A 130 -2.21 -10.15 -8.62
C SER A 130 -1.54 -11.13 -9.57
N TYR A 131 -0.28 -11.42 -9.29
CA TYR A 131 0.58 -12.29 -10.08
C TYR A 131 1.23 -13.31 -9.15
N PRO A 132 0.99 -14.61 -9.33
CA PRO A 132 1.54 -15.63 -8.44
C PRO A 132 3.07 -15.66 -8.53
N VAL A 133 3.71 -16.07 -7.43
CA VAL A 133 5.13 -16.46 -7.39
C VAL A 133 5.29 -17.75 -6.60
N SER A 134 6.00 -18.72 -7.16
CA SER A 134 6.18 -20.04 -6.57
C SER A 134 7.39 -20.14 -5.65
N ASP A 135 8.45 -19.36 -5.91
CA ASP A 135 9.75 -19.55 -5.27
C ASP A 135 10.31 -18.24 -4.73
N THR A 136 10.96 -18.31 -3.57
CA THR A 136 11.73 -17.21 -2.99
C THR A 136 13.09 -17.68 -2.50
N MET A 137 14.10 -16.85 -2.75
CA MET A 137 15.45 -17.05 -2.21
C MET A 137 16.09 -15.76 -1.76
N TRP A 138 17.01 -15.93 -0.81
CA TRP A 138 17.86 -14.87 -0.29
C TRP A 138 19.32 -15.20 -0.61
N VAL A 139 19.94 -14.43 -1.49
CA VAL A 139 21.31 -14.69 -1.92
C VAL A 139 22.27 -13.78 -1.16
N LEU A 140 23.17 -14.40 -0.39
CA LEU A 140 24.24 -13.69 0.32
C LEU A 140 25.42 -13.46 -0.62
N SER A 141 25.88 -12.22 -0.71
CA SER A 141 27.02 -11.88 -1.57
C SER A 141 28.36 -12.34 -0.96
N THR A 142 29.16 -13.05 -1.76
CA THR A 142 30.52 -13.48 -1.38
C THR A 142 31.56 -13.08 -2.44
N ASN A 143 32.85 -13.08 -2.06
CA ASN A 143 33.97 -12.84 -2.96
C ASN A 143 34.40 -14.10 -3.74
N ASP A 144 35.46 -13.98 -4.55
CA ASP A 144 36.06 -15.06 -5.34
C ASP A 144 36.54 -16.26 -4.51
N LYS A 145 36.84 -16.02 -3.22
CA LYS A 145 37.25 -17.01 -2.22
C LYS A 145 36.09 -17.51 -1.34
N ASN A 146 34.83 -17.25 -1.71
CA ASN A 146 33.62 -17.60 -0.95
C ASN A 146 33.52 -16.92 0.44
N GLN A 147 34.25 -15.83 0.66
CA GLN A 147 34.15 -15.06 1.91
C GLN A 147 33.03 -14.03 1.79
N VAL A 148 32.27 -13.84 2.86
CA VAL A 148 31.17 -12.88 2.91
C VAL A 148 31.68 -11.46 2.71
N LEU A 149 30.96 -10.68 1.88
CA LEU A 149 31.29 -9.27 1.65
C LEU A 149 30.68 -8.39 2.74
N ILE A 150 31.51 -7.57 3.35
CA ILE A 150 31.12 -6.60 4.39
C ILE A 150 31.36 -5.18 3.86
N TYR A 151 30.38 -4.30 4.11
CA TYR A 151 30.36 -2.92 3.67
C TYR A 151 30.06 -2.00 4.84
N ASP A 152 30.89 -0.96 5.01
CA ASP A 152 30.56 0.16 5.86
C ASP A 152 29.49 1.03 5.17
N VAL A 153 28.32 1.09 5.79
CA VAL A 153 27.19 1.91 5.37
C VAL A 153 26.89 2.87 6.51
N HIS A 154 27.38 4.11 6.37
CA HIS A 154 27.20 5.17 7.36
C HIS A 154 27.70 4.80 8.77
N GLY A 155 28.84 4.10 8.88
CA GLY A 155 29.41 3.68 10.17
C GLY A 155 28.85 2.36 10.70
N THR A 156 28.04 1.65 9.91
CA THR A 156 27.48 0.33 10.24
C THR A 156 27.98 -0.70 9.25
N ASP A 157 28.60 -1.76 9.75
CA ASP A 157 29.02 -2.90 8.93
C ASP A 157 27.80 -3.74 8.53
N CYS A 158 27.63 -3.91 7.22
CA CYS A 158 26.50 -4.57 6.61
C CYS A 158 26.94 -5.65 5.62
N THR A 159 26.18 -6.74 5.58
CA THR A 159 26.21 -7.73 4.48
C THR A 159 25.28 -7.30 3.36
N VAL A 160 25.46 -7.88 2.17
CA VAL A 160 24.63 -7.60 1.00
C VAL A 160 23.85 -8.83 0.62
N TRP A 161 22.53 -8.65 0.55
CA TRP A 161 21.58 -9.69 0.23
C TRP A 161 20.79 -9.32 -1.01
N VAL A 162 20.47 -10.34 -1.81
CA VAL A 162 19.56 -10.23 -2.93
C VAL A 162 18.33 -11.07 -2.62
N LEU A 163 17.18 -10.43 -2.50
CA LEU A 163 15.90 -11.14 -2.52
C LEU A 163 15.51 -11.36 -3.98
N MET A 164 15.11 -12.59 -4.29
CA MET A 164 14.41 -12.91 -5.54
C MET A 164 13.20 -13.77 -5.23
N SER A 165 12.02 -13.24 -5.53
CA SER A 165 10.78 -14.01 -5.59
C SER A 165 10.35 -14.11 -7.05
N LEU A 166 10.04 -15.31 -7.54
CA LEU A 166 9.84 -15.54 -8.96
C LEU A 166 8.78 -16.60 -9.27
N GLU A 167 8.18 -16.43 -10.43
CA GLU A 167 7.39 -17.41 -11.17
C GLU A 167 8.07 -17.64 -12.51
N LEU A 168 8.11 -18.88 -12.98
CA LEU A 168 8.65 -19.24 -14.29
C LEU A 168 7.55 -19.61 -15.28
N ASP A 169 7.76 -19.31 -16.55
CA ASP A 169 6.93 -19.86 -17.62
C ASP A 169 7.32 -21.32 -17.96
N ASN A 170 6.61 -21.94 -18.91
CA ASN A 170 6.89 -23.30 -19.37
C ASN A 170 8.29 -23.48 -19.99
N ASP A 171 8.92 -22.39 -20.45
CA ASP A 171 10.28 -22.39 -20.98
C ASP A 171 11.32 -22.15 -19.87
N ASN A 172 10.90 -22.03 -18.61
CA ASN A 172 11.71 -21.66 -17.46
C ASN A 172 12.33 -20.26 -17.56
N LYS A 173 11.63 -19.33 -18.19
CA LYS A 173 11.99 -17.90 -18.18
C LYS A 173 11.20 -17.19 -17.08
N PRO A 174 11.73 -16.11 -16.48
CA PRO A 174 11.01 -15.35 -15.47
C PRO A 174 9.72 -14.78 -16.06
N LEU A 175 8.58 -15.21 -15.54
CA LEU A 175 7.27 -14.71 -15.91
C LEU A 175 6.88 -13.55 -14.98
N HIS A 176 7.01 -13.77 -13.68
CA HIS A 176 6.86 -12.76 -12.64
C HIS A 176 8.11 -12.76 -11.78
N GLN A 177 8.64 -11.58 -11.45
CA GLN A 177 9.86 -11.48 -10.65
C GLN A 177 9.81 -10.22 -9.79
N PHE A 178 10.09 -10.37 -8.51
CA PHE A 178 10.36 -9.30 -7.58
C PHE A 178 11.80 -9.46 -7.10
N THR A 179 12.67 -8.53 -7.46
CA THR A 179 14.08 -8.60 -7.09
C THR A 179 14.53 -7.32 -6.44
N THR A 180 15.20 -7.45 -5.29
CA THR A 180 15.83 -6.31 -4.63
C THR A 180 17.16 -6.70 -4.07
N ILE A 181 18.02 -5.70 -3.90
CA ILE A 181 19.30 -5.80 -3.22
C ILE A 181 19.21 -4.90 -1.99
N VAL A 182 19.52 -5.46 -0.83
CA VAL A 182 19.49 -4.77 0.45
C VAL A 182 20.79 -4.94 1.21
N TYR A 183 21.13 -3.93 2.01
CA TYR A 183 22.08 -4.09 3.10
C TYR A 183 21.37 -4.66 4.32
N VAL A 184 22.00 -5.63 4.98
CA VAL A 184 21.58 -6.18 6.27
C VAL A 184 22.71 -5.94 7.27
N PRO A 185 22.51 -5.17 8.35
CA PRO A 185 23.52 -4.99 9.37
C PRO A 185 23.96 -6.30 10.02
N LEU A 186 25.21 -6.36 10.43
CA LEU A 186 25.68 -7.44 11.30
C LEU A 186 24.98 -7.37 12.66
N LYS A 187 24.87 -8.52 13.33
CA LYS A 187 24.47 -8.59 14.74
C LYS A 187 25.61 -8.08 15.63
N ALA A 188 25.35 -7.98 16.93
CA ALA A 188 26.42 -7.82 17.91
C ALA A 188 27.46 -8.94 17.75
N ASN A 189 28.74 -8.63 17.97
CA ASN A 189 29.89 -9.54 17.79
C ASN A 189 30.18 -9.95 16.34
N ASP A 190 29.82 -9.12 15.35
CA ASP A 190 30.14 -9.31 13.93
C ASP A 190 29.51 -10.58 13.30
N GLU A 191 28.44 -11.11 13.90
CA GLU A 191 27.70 -12.25 13.36
C GLU A 191 26.77 -11.83 12.22
N ILE A 192 26.54 -12.74 11.26
CA ILE A 192 25.66 -12.48 10.12
C ILE A 192 24.19 -12.53 10.57
N ALA A 193 23.44 -11.49 10.24
CA ALA A 193 21.98 -11.50 10.33
C ALA A 193 21.35 -11.90 9.01
N PHE A 194 20.29 -12.71 9.10
CA PHE A 194 19.34 -12.85 8.02
C PHE A 194 18.42 -11.62 7.96
N PRO A 195 17.87 -11.28 6.78
CA PRO A 195 16.99 -10.13 6.60
C PRO A 195 15.80 -10.07 7.58
N ASN A 196 15.21 -11.22 7.93
CA ASN A 196 14.10 -11.30 8.87
C ASN A 196 14.52 -11.06 10.33
N GLU A 197 15.80 -11.13 10.66
CA GLU A 197 16.34 -10.89 12.00
C GLU A 197 16.69 -9.41 12.23
N SER A 198 16.74 -8.59 11.18
CA SER A 198 17.01 -7.15 11.27
C SER A 198 16.12 -6.32 10.32
N PRO A 199 14.79 -6.49 10.38
CA PRO A 199 13.87 -6.00 9.35
C PRO A 199 13.80 -4.47 9.26
N SER A 200 13.90 -3.78 10.40
CA SER A 200 13.87 -2.31 10.47
C SER A 200 15.16 -1.64 10.01
N ALA A 201 16.23 -2.41 9.84
CA ALA A 201 17.55 -1.90 9.51
C ALA A 201 17.97 -2.23 8.06
N LEU A 202 17.06 -2.82 7.28
CA LEU A 202 17.26 -3.09 5.87
C LEU A 202 17.31 -1.79 5.08
N GLN A 203 18.40 -1.60 4.34
CA GLN A 203 18.56 -0.43 3.47
C GLN A 203 18.52 -0.87 2.01
N HIS A 204 17.57 -0.31 1.26
CA HIS A 204 17.42 -0.58 -0.17
C HIS A 204 18.60 -0.04 -0.97
N ILE A 205 19.08 -0.82 -1.94
CA ILE A 205 20.12 -0.40 -2.87
C ILE A 205 19.53 -0.20 -4.27
N LYS A 206 18.98 -1.28 -4.84
CA LYS A 206 18.36 -1.30 -6.17
C LYS A 206 17.57 -2.59 -6.35
N GLY A 207 16.84 -2.68 -7.44
CA GLY A 207 16.03 -3.84 -7.75
C GLY A 207 15.18 -3.59 -9.00
N SER A 208 14.33 -4.55 -9.31
CA SER A 208 13.33 -4.42 -10.36
C SER A 208 12.15 -5.34 -10.12
N VAL A 209 11.04 -4.99 -10.77
CA VAL A 209 9.83 -5.80 -10.82
C VAL A 209 9.56 -6.15 -12.28
N VAL A 210 9.36 -7.44 -12.55
CA VAL A 210 9.04 -7.99 -13.87
C VAL A 210 7.65 -8.61 -13.78
N ILE A 211 6.78 -8.26 -14.71
CA ILE A 211 5.42 -8.81 -14.82
C ILE A 211 5.21 -9.26 -16.27
N ASN A 212 4.73 -10.49 -16.47
CA ASN A 212 4.55 -11.09 -17.79
C ASN A 212 5.84 -11.04 -18.64
N GLY A 213 6.99 -11.32 -18.01
CA GLY A 213 8.29 -11.33 -18.66
C GLY A 213 8.84 -9.96 -19.06
N THR A 214 8.19 -8.86 -18.68
CA THR A 214 8.64 -7.49 -18.98
C THR A 214 8.95 -6.73 -17.70
N GLU A 215 10.12 -6.08 -17.63
CA GLU A 215 10.45 -5.16 -16.52
C GLU A 215 9.46 -3.99 -16.52
N VAL A 216 8.66 -3.88 -15.46
CA VAL A 216 7.65 -2.83 -15.32
C VAL A 216 8.20 -1.58 -14.65
N PHE A 217 9.19 -1.73 -13.76
CA PHE A 217 9.99 -0.63 -13.23
C PHE A 217 11.24 -1.15 -12.49
N LYS A 218 12.23 -0.26 -12.35
CA LYS A 218 13.36 -0.40 -11.42
C LYS A 218 13.00 0.23 -10.09
N THR A 219 13.34 -0.45 -9.00
CA THR A 219 13.00 0.02 -7.66
C THR A 219 13.90 1.18 -7.26
N THR A 220 13.31 2.21 -6.65
CA THR A 220 14.02 3.29 -5.96
C THR A 220 14.04 3.09 -4.46
N ASP A 221 12.98 2.48 -3.92
CA ASP A 221 12.88 2.15 -2.51
C ASP A 221 12.15 0.82 -2.33
N VAL A 222 12.45 0.14 -1.22
CA VAL A 222 11.68 -1.02 -0.76
C VAL A 222 11.60 -1.01 0.76
N SER A 223 10.40 -1.25 1.28
CA SER A 223 10.17 -1.47 2.70
C SER A 223 9.72 -2.90 2.95
N TYR A 224 10.30 -3.55 3.94
CA TYR A 224 9.94 -4.89 4.37
C TYR A 224 9.17 -4.86 5.69
N THR A 225 8.13 -5.67 5.79
CA THR A 225 7.41 -5.94 7.04
C THR A 225 7.36 -7.45 7.24
N PHE A 226 8.10 -7.94 8.21
CA PHE A 226 8.11 -9.37 8.57
C PHE A 226 7.09 -9.63 9.68
N ALA A 227 6.42 -10.78 9.64
CA ALA A 227 5.52 -11.21 10.68
C ALA A 227 6.25 -11.44 12.02
N GLY A 228 5.59 -11.18 13.14
CA GLY A 228 6.18 -11.38 14.47
C GLY A 228 6.43 -12.85 14.84
N THR A 229 5.84 -13.80 14.09
CA THR A 229 5.96 -15.26 14.27
C THR A 229 6.07 -15.95 12.91
N GLY A 230 6.45 -17.24 12.90
CA GLY A 230 6.52 -18.05 11.67
C GLY A 230 7.78 -17.87 10.83
N ASN A 231 8.66 -16.94 11.21
CA ASN A 231 9.97 -16.73 10.60
C ASN A 231 11.03 -17.58 11.31
N THR A 232 11.80 -18.35 10.55
CA THR A 232 12.96 -19.09 11.04
C THR A 232 14.16 -18.76 10.17
N ALA A 233 15.20 -18.20 10.78
CA ALA A 233 16.49 -18.07 10.11
C ALA A 233 17.14 -19.47 10.00
N PRO A 234 17.79 -19.78 8.87
CA PRO A 234 18.65 -20.94 8.78
C PRO A 234 19.77 -20.88 9.83
N ALA A 235 20.39 -22.04 10.08
CA ALA A 235 21.63 -22.08 10.83
C ALA A 235 22.74 -21.24 10.15
N ASP A 236 23.67 -20.71 10.96
CA ASP A 236 24.65 -19.71 10.55
C ASP A 236 25.38 -20.10 9.24
N PRO A 237 25.29 -19.25 8.19
CA PRO A 237 25.99 -19.41 6.92
C PRO A 237 27.49 -19.68 7.03
N LEU A 238 28.13 -19.22 8.10
CA LEU A 238 29.57 -19.41 8.33
C LEU A 238 29.91 -20.77 8.93
N SER A 239 28.92 -21.46 9.49
CA SER A 239 29.11 -22.73 10.21
C SER A 239 28.63 -23.97 9.44
N MET A 240 27.80 -23.78 8.41
CA MET A 240 27.18 -24.87 7.65
C MET A 240 27.41 -24.74 6.14
N THR A 241 27.53 -25.87 5.45
CA THR A 241 27.56 -25.89 3.99
C THR A 241 26.17 -25.58 3.42
N PRO A 242 26.06 -24.65 2.43
CA PRO A 242 24.79 -24.33 1.77
C PRO A 242 24.24 -25.53 0.96
N PRO A 243 22.94 -25.54 0.59
CA PRO A 243 21.95 -24.48 0.80
C PRO A 243 21.46 -24.37 2.25
N TRP A 244 21.15 -23.14 2.68
CA TRP A 244 20.59 -22.87 4.01
C TRP A 244 19.09 -22.60 3.90
N SER A 245 18.27 -23.49 4.45
CA SER A 245 16.82 -23.36 4.37
C SER A 245 16.25 -22.72 5.63
N GLY A 246 15.26 -21.85 5.46
CA GLY A 246 14.51 -21.22 6.55
C GLY A 246 13.08 -20.94 6.11
N THR A 247 12.30 -20.34 6.99
CA THR A 247 10.93 -19.88 6.69
C THR A 247 10.85 -18.38 6.81
N ALA A 248 10.15 -17.73 5.89
CA ALA A 248 9.87 -16.31 5.98
C ALA A 248 8.39 -16.03 5.74
N ASN A 249 7.83 -15.13 6.54
CA ASN A 249 6.53 -14.53 6.33
C ASN A 249 6.71 -13.01 6.35
N PHE A 250 6.55 -12.38 5.18
CA PHE A 250 6.75 -10.96 5.02
C PHE A 250 5.94 -10.36 3.87
N THR A 251 5.81 -9.05 3.95
CA THR A 251 5.35 -8.20 2.85
C THR A 251 6.48 -7.25 2.45
N ALA A 252 6.73 -7.08 1.16
CA ALA A 252 7.70 -6.11 0.64
C ALA A 252 7.03 -5.14 -0.32
N LEU A 253 7.03 -3.85 0.01
CA LEU A 253 6.50 -2.80 -0.85
C LEU A 253 7.66 -2.12 -1.57
N ALA A 254 7.73 -2.29 -2.89
CA ALA A 254 8.70 -1.61 -3.74
C ALA A 254 8.04 -0.46 -4.50
N THR A 255 8.77 0.65 -4.64
CA THR A 255 8.37 1.81 -5.44
C THR A 255 9.41 2.12 -6.51
N GLY A 256 8.98 2.66 -7.65
CA GLY A 256 9.88 3.09 -8.73
C GLY A 256 10.04 4.61 -8.82
N ALA A 257 11.12 5.07 -9.48
CA ALA A 257 11.34 6.49 -9.73
C ALA A 257 10.20 7.06 -10.60
N SER A 258 9.68 8.23 -10.21
CA SER A 258 8.94 9.15 -11.10
C SER A 258 7.66 8.63 -11.78
N SER A 259 7.19 7.42 -11.46
CA SER A 259 6.11 6.74 -12.22
C SER A 259 4.83 6.53 -11.42
N GLY A 260 4.83 6.75 -10.10
CA GLY A 260 3.72 6.34 -9.24
C GLY A 260 3.53 4.82 -9.19
N ASN A 261 4.43 4.05 -9.81
CA ASN A 261 4.39 2.60 -9.84
C ASN A 261 4.88 2.05 -8.50
N SER A 262 4.06 1.21 -7.90
CA SER A 262 4.38 0.42 -6.73
C SER A 262 3.98 -1.02 -6.96
N ALA A 263 4.75 -1.95 -6.42
CA ALA A 263 4.38 -3.36 -6.35
C ALA A 263 4.56 -3.87 -4.93
N GLN A 264 3.67 -4.76 -4.51
CA GLN A 264 3.70 -5.35 -3.18
C GLN A 264 3.85 -6.87 -3.30
N LEU A 265 4.96 -7.40 -2.80
CA LEU A 265 5.19 -8.83 -2.68
C LEU A 265 4.63 -9.32 -1.36
N PHE A 266 3.89 -10.42 -1.40
CA PHE A 266 3.46 -11.20 -0.25
C PHE A 266 4.15 -12.56 -0.31
N TRP A 267 4.82 -12.92 0.77
CA TRP A 267 5.49 -14.20 0.88
C TRP A 267 5.23 -14.84 2.23
N GLU A 268 4.83 -16.11 2.20
CA GLU A 268 4.77 -17.01 3.33
C GLU A 268 5.29 -18.38 2.88
N GLY A 269 6.36 -18.84 3.52
CA GLY A 269 6.86 -20.20 3.34
C GLY A 269 8.37 -20.31 3.36
N ASP A 270 8.83 -21.46 2.88
CA ASP A 270 10.24 -21.81 2.85
C ASP A 270 11.02 -20.89 1.91
N TYR A 271 12.22 -20.50 2.31
CA TYR A 271 13.18 -19.90 1.41
C TYR A 271 14.49 -20.64 1.51
N VAL A 272 15.28 -20.50 0.46
CA VAL A 272 16.66 -20.97 0.43
C VAL A 272 17.59 -19.77 0.41
N ALA A 273 18.65 -19.85 1.21
CA ALA A 273 19.79 -18.97 1.12
C ALA A 273 21.02 -19.69 0.57
N ILE A 274 21.73 -19.00 -0.31
CA ILE A 274 22.96 -19.49 -0.94
C ILE A 274 24.00 -18.38 -0.99
N PRO A 275 25.30 -18.72 -0.87
CA PRO A 275 26.36 -17.78 -1.15
C PRO A 275 26.55 -17.70 -2.67
N GLN A 276 26.55 -16.48 -3.23
CA GLN A 276 26.83 -16.26 -4.64
C GLN A 276 28.04 -15.36 -4.83
N LYS A 277 28.93 -15.80 -5.71
CA LYS A 277 30.02 -14.96 -6.22
C LYS A 277 29.42 -13.87 -7.10
N ILE A 278 29.43 -12.63 -6.61
CA ILE A 278 29.06 -11.44 -7.39
C ILE A 278 30.38 -10.72 -7.72
N SER A 279 30.64 -10.46 -9.01
CA SER A 279 31.91 -9.94 -9.57
C SER A 279 32.56 -8.84 -8.71
N ALA A 280 33.44 -9.25 -7.78
CA ALA A 280 33.89 -8.54 -6.56
C ALA A 280 34.81 -7.30 -6.84
N LYS A 281 35.14 -6.38 -5.90
CA LYS A 281 35.60 -6.54 -4.50
C LYS A 281 35.02 -5.48 -3.56
N PRO A 282 34.69 -5.86 -2.32
CA PRO A 282 35.11 -5.03 -1.18
C PRO A 282 35.35 -5.77 0.16
N VAL A 283 36.23 -5.16 0.96
CA VAL A 283 36.31 -5.22 2.43
C VAL A 283 36.42 -3.73 2.87
N ILE A 284 35.45 -2.94 2.38
CA ILE A 284 35.31 -1.45 2.40
C ILE A 284 36.27 -0.73 1.40
N LYS A 285 35.91 0.15 0.44
CA LYS A 285 34.84 1.18 0.27
C LYS A 285 34.12 1.12 -1.11
N SER A 286 32.88 1.64 -1.10
CA SER A 286 31.89 1.98 -2.17
C SER A 286 31.63 0.99 -3.30
N MET A 287 30.36 0.61 -3.45
CA MET A 287 29.87 -0.42 -4.34
C MET A 287 29.65 0.08 -5.78
N ASN A 288 30.19 -0.66 -6.76
CA ASN A 288 29.85 -0.53 -8.18
C ASN A 288 29.21 -1.84 -8.64
N ILE A 289 27.88 -1.94 -8.56
CA ILE A 289 27.17 -3.20 -8.82
C ILE A 289 26.94 -3.42 -10.31
N ASN A 290 27.82 -4.17 -10.96
CA ASN A 290 27.56 -4.77 -12.27
C ASN A 290 26.98 -6.18 -12.06
N THR A 291 25.67 -6.37 -12.25
CA THR A 291 24.97 -7.61 -11.85
C THR A 291 24.63 -8.50 -13.03
N ASN A 292 25.49 -9.48 -13.29
CA ASN A 292 25.12 -10.72 -13.98
C ASN A 292 24.94 -11.79 -12.90
N PHE A 293 23.70 -12.18 -12.58
CA PHE A 293 23.43 -13.27 -11.66
C PHE A 293 23.51 -14.61 -12.38
N LYS A 294 23.90 -15.66 -11.67
CA LYS A 294 23.73 -17.05 -12.11
C LYS A 294 22.88 -17.73 -11.05
N PHE A 295 21.92 -18.52 -11.49
CA PHE A 295 20.91 -19.12 -10.64
C PHE A 295 21.07 -20.64 -10.65
N GLU A 296 20.87 -21.27 -9.51
CA GLU A 296 20.85 -22.73 -9.38
C GLU A 296 19.65 -23.07 -8.49
N THR A 297 18.60 -23.66 -9.07
CA THR A 297 17.51 -24.23 -8.24
C THR A 297 17.91 -25.59 -7.72
N LYS A 298 17.20 -26.04 -6.68
CA LYS A 298 17.17 -27.43 -6.18
C LYS A 298 16.90 -28.48 -7.28
N TYR A 299 16.40 -28.06 -8.45
CA TYR A 299 15.99 -28.98 -9.51
C TYR A 299 16.72 -28.83 -10.85
N ASN A 300 17.49 -27.77 -11.11
CA ASN A 300 18.40 -27.64 -12.26
C ASN A 300 19.31 -26.40 -12.11
N VAL A 301 20.60 -26.54 -12.43
CA VAL A 301 21.54 -25.43 -12.62
C VAL A 301 21.12 -24.63 -13.86
N ARG A 302 20.70 -23.35 -13.71
CA ARG A 302 20.27 -22.52 -14.85
C ARG A 302 20.74 -21.07 -14.72
N VAL A 303 21.66 -20.68 -15.60
CA VAL A 303 22.19 -19.32 -15.65
C VAL A 303 21.14 -18.32 -16.12
N LEU A 304 20.56 -17.55 -15.19
CA LEU A 304 19.68 -16.42 -15.47
C LEU A 304 20.49 -15.12 -15.67
N ASN A 305 20.78 -14.78 -16.92
CA ASN A 305 21.38 -13.48 -17.23
C ASN A 305 20.31 -12.38 -17.09
N LEU A 306 20.31 -11.63 -15.99
CA LEU A 306 19.61 -10.35 -15.91
C LEU A 306 20.31 -9.38 -16.88
N LYS A 307 19.77 -9.22 -18.09
CA LYS A 307 20.30 -8.28 -19.08
C LYS A 307 20.11 -6.83 -18.59
N LYS A 308 21.06 -5.97 -18.98
CA LYS A 308 21.12 -4.53 -18.72
C LYS A 308 19.86 -3.76 -19.13
#